data_AF-A0A8S9I0E6-F1
#
_entry.id   AF-A0A8S9I0E6-F1
#
_cell.length_a   1.000
_cell.length_b   1.000
_cell.length_c   1.000
_cell.angle_alpha   90.00
_cell.angle_beta   90.00
_cell.angle_gamma   90.00
#
_symmetry.space_group_name_H-M   'P 1'
#
loop_
_entity.id
_entity.type
_entity.pdbx_description
1 polymer ?
#
loop_
_entity_poly.entity_id
_entity_poly.type
_entity_poly.pdbx_seq_one_letter_code
_entity_poly.pdbx_strand_id
1 'polypeptide(L)'
;MKSLDISLLITPPWTSVGDSASSASIGGSKREEVKSGISDVTENHGFELSSSLKQHVRKLLKKNMEGFYGSDWPLQAKVKRKEMSSTDARYIFVRELRCGDAYEASTQRICEEGCDQIVGFVHYRFTLEEEIPVLNVYEIQLESQIQGKG
;
A
#
# COMPACT_ATOMS: atom_id res chain seq x y z
N MET A 1 -22.09 -22.05 -8.69
CA MET A 1 -20.93 -21.20 -9.03
C MET A 1 -19.84 -21.52 -8.02
N LYS A 2 -18.61 -21.82 -8.47
CA LYS A 2 -17.56 -22.31 -7.58
C LYS A 2 -17.00 -21.14 -6.79
N SER A 3 -17.19 -21.17 -5.47
CA SER A 3 -16.54 -20.24 -4.54
C SER A 3 -15.03 -20.41 -4.69
N LEU A 4 -14.34 -19.34 -5.09
CA LEU A 4 -12.88 -19.28 -5.08
C LEU A 4 -12.48 -18.88 -3.66
N ASP A 5 -11.97 -19.85 -2.91
CA ASP A 5 -11.48 -19.68 -1.56
C ASP A 5 -10.24 -18.77 -1.58
N ILE A 6 -10.41 -17.55 -1.10
CA ILE A 6 -9.40 -16.49 -1.07
C ILE A 6 -8.30 -16.80 -0.04
N SER A 7 -8.50 -17.82 0.81
CA SER A 7 -7.53 -18.29 1.79
C SER A 7 -6.26 -18.89 1.17
N LEU A 8 -6.27 -19.21 -0.13
CA LEU A 8 -5.11 -19.78 -0.84
C LEU A 8 -4.11 -18.72 -1.37
N LEU A 9 -4.42 -17.42 -1.30
CA LEU A 9 -3.54 -16.36 -1.83
C LEU A 9 -2.84 -15.53 -0.75
N ILE A 10 -3.07 -15.82 0.54
CA ILE A 10 -2.42 -15.13 1.65
C ILE A 10 -1.86 -16.17 2.61
N THR A 11 -0.79 -16.86 2.21
CA THR A 11 0.12 -17.49 3.18
C THR A 11 1.43 -16.69 3.21
N PRO A 12 1.71 -15.93 4.29
CA PRO A 12 3.02 -15.31 4.46
C PRO A 12 4.07 -16.41 4.70
N PRO A 13 5.26 -16.34 4.07
CA PRO A 13 6.21 -17.47 4.01
C PRO A 13 6.97 -17.74 5.32
N TRP A 14 6.57 -17.19 6.46
CA TRP A 14 7.31 -17.32 7.73
C TRP A 14 6.54 -18.16 8.73
N THR A 15 6.30 -19.42 8.39
CA THR A 15 5.99 -20.45 9.38
C THR A 15 6.90 -21.65 9.17
N SER A 16 7.92 -21.71 10.03
CA SER A 16 8.62 -22.90 10.50
C SER A 16 9.61 -23.61 9.56
N VAL A 17 10.85 -23.12 9.55
CA VAL A 17 12.03 -24.00 9.70
C VAL A 17 12.54 -23.79 11.12
N GLY A 18 12.60 -24.87 11.89
CA GLY A 18 13.10 -24.85 13.26
C GLY A 18 14.60 -24.59 13.30
N ASP A 19 15.08 -23.97 14.38
CA ASP A 19 16.35 -24.37 14.99
C ASP A 19 16.48 -23.80 16.41
N SER A 20 16.63 -24.75 17.33
CA SER A 20 17.36 -24.74 18.60
C SER A 20 17.84 -23.40 19.17
N ALA A 21 17.30 -23.08 20.35
CA ALA A 21 17.84 -22.04 21.23
C ALA A 21 19.28 -22.37 21.65
N SER A 22 20.19 -21.43 21.41
CA SER A 22 21.47 -21.34 22.11
C SER A 22 21.65 -19.91 22.59
N SER A 23 21.77 -19.79 23.91
CA SER A 23 21.97 -18.57 24.68
C SER A 23 23.36 -17.97 24.48
N ALA A 24 23.43 -16.68 24.18
CA ALA A 24 24.57 -15.83 24.54
C ALA A 24 24.11 -14.37 24.69
N SER A 25 24.32 -13.82 25.89
CA SER A 25 24.25 -12.39 26.17
C SER A 25 25.46 -11.68 25.56
N ILE A 26 25.33 -10.40 25.18
CA ILE A 26 26.29 -9.29 25.42
C ILE A 26 25.85 -8.05 24.62
N GLY A 27 25.87 -6.89 25.29
CA GLY A 27 26.41 -5.67 24.69
C GLY A 27 25.39 -4.68 24.16
N GLY A 28 25.29 -3.53 24.85
CA GLY A 28 24.36 -2.46 24.50
C GLY A 28 24.56 -1.89 23.10
N SER A 29 23.43 -1.55 22.49
CA SER A 29 23.32 -0.39 21.62
C SER A 29 21.95 0.20 21.90
N LYS A 30 21.93 1.42 22.43
CA LYS A 30 20.72 2.20 22.64
C LYS A 30 20.12 2.39 21.26
N ARG A 31 19.13 1.57 20.91
CA ARG A 31 18.32 1.77 19.69
C ARG A 31 17.68 3.13 19.84
N GLU A 32 18.17 4.11 19.08
CA GLU A 32 17.35 5.25 18.72
C GLU A 32 16.17 4.68 17.95
N GLU A 33 15.05 4.56 18.64
CA GLU A 33 13.76 4.37 18.01
C GLU A 33 13.49 5.66 17.24
N VAL A 34 13.89 5.67 15.97
CA VAL A 34 13.46 6.69 15.01
C VAL A 34 11.96 6.48 14.86
N LYS A 35 11.18 7.15 15.72
CA LYS A 35 9.75 7.36 15.51
C LYS A 35 9.63 8.25 14.28
N SER A 36 9.67 7.64 13.08
CA SER A 36 9.26 8.28 11.83
C SER A 36 7.74 8.46 11.88
N GLY A 37 7.30 9.41 12.70
CA GLY A 37 6.04 9.29 13.44
C GLY A 37 4.96 10.27 13.06
N ILE A 38 4.93 10.79 11.83
CA ILE A 38 3.73 11.49 11.36
C ILE A 38 3.47 11.16 9.90
N SER A 39 2.50 10.28 9.68
CA SER A 39 1.88 10.07 8.38
C SER A 39 0.53 10.77 8.34
N ASP A 40 0.25 11.48 7.25
CA ASP A 40 -1.07 12.03 6.97
C ASP A 40 -1.90 11.00 6.18
N VAL A 41 -3.21 10.95 6.44
CA VAL A 41 -4.11 9.95 5.85
C VAL A 41 -5.29 10.65 5.19
N THR A 42 -5.48 10.40 3.89
CA THR A 42 -6.53 11.06 3.09
C THR A 42 -7.42 10.04 2.37
N GLU A 43 -8.74 10.19 2.43
CA GLU A 43 -9.71 9.41 1.65
C GLU A 43 -10.00 10.08 0.30
N ASN A 44 -10.14 9.30 -0.78
CA ASN A 44 -10.52 9.78 -2.11
C ASN A 44 -11.36 8.75 -2.88
N HIS A 45 -12.10 9.20 -3.89
CA HIS A 45 -12.78 8.33 -4.84
C HIS A 45 -11.92 8.01 -6.06
N GLY A 46 -11.99 6.78 -6.56
CA GLY A 46 -11.19 6.29 -7.68
C GLY A 46 -11.40 7.05 -8.99
N PHE A 47 -12.63 7.48 -9.24
CA PHE A 47 -12.94 8.28 -10.43
C PHE A 47 -12.38 9.71 -10.33
N GLU A 48 -12.28 10.28 -9.13
CA GLU A 48 -11.79 11.63 -8.84
C GLU A 48 -10.26 11.74 -8.85
N LEU A 49 -9.55 10.61 -8.77
CA LEU A 49 -8.09 10.62 -8.81
C LEU A 49 -7.58 11.26 -10.10
N SER A 50 -6.63 12.19 -9.97
CA SER A 50 -5.91 12.75 -11.11
C SER A 50 -5.14 11.69 -11.88
N SER A 51 -4.76 12.02 -13.12
CA SER A 51 -4.00 11.12 -13.99
C SER A 51 -2.63 10.76 -13.40
N SER A 52 -1.97 11.72 -12.74
CA SER A 52 -0.68 11.54 -12.05
C SER A 52 -0.83 10.58 -10.87
N LEU A 53 -1.86 10.75 -10.04
CA LEU A 53 -2.13 9.87 -8.91
C LEU A 53 -2.50 8.44 -9.36
N LYS A 54 -3.34 8.30 -10.39
CA LYS A 54 -3.62 7.00 -11.03
C LYS A 54 -2.36 6.34 -11.59
N GLN A 55 -1.39 7.11 -12.06
CA GLN A 55 -0.12 6.57 -12.52
C GLN A 55 0.75 6.12 -11.32
N HIS A 56 0.79 6.89 -10.24
CA HIS A 56 1.53 6.55 -9.01
C HIS A 56 1.03 5.24 -8.40
N VAL A 57 -0.28 5.12 -8.19
CA VAL A 57 -0.95 3.90 -7.68
C VAL A 57 -0.56 2.68 -8.53
N ARG A 58 -0.65 2.79 -9.86
CA ARG A 58 -0.29 1.70 -10.78
C ARG A 58 1.20 1.33 -10.71
N LYS A 59 2.08 2.32 -10.54
CA LYS A 59 3.54 2.08 -10.41
C LYS A 59 3.85 1.34 -9.10
N LEU A 60 3.27 1.77 -7.98
CA LEU A 60 3.47 1.11 -6.70
C LEU A 60 2.91 -0.33 -6.71
N LEU A 61 1.69 -0.50 -7.21
CA LEU A 61 1.07 -1.82 -7.39
C LEU A 61 1.94 -2.74 -8.26
N LYS A 62 2.44 -2.22 -9.38
CA LYS A 62 3.35 -2.97 -10.26
C LYS A 62 4.62 -3.40 -9.51
N LYS A 63 5.29 -2.46 -8.85
CA LYS A 63 6.54 -2.70 -8.11
C LYS A 63 6.37 -3.83 -7.09
N ASN A 64 5.24 -3.87 -6.41
CA ASN A 64 4.99 -4.84 -5.35
C ASN A 64 4.44 -6.18 -5.89
N MET A 65 3.60 -6.15 -6.94
CA MET A 65 2.83 -7.32 -7.37
C MET A 65 3.36 -8.02 -8.63
N GLU A 66 4.17 -7.37 -9.47
CA GLU A 66 4.65 -7.98 -10.73
C GLU A 66 5.44 -9.26 -10.48
N GLY A 67 6.25 -9.31 -9.42
CA GLY A 67 6.99 -10.53 -9.04
C GLY A 67 6.08 -11.71 -8.68
N PHE A 68 4.92 -11.46 -8.08
CA PHE A 68 3.96 -12.51 -7.70
C PHE A 68 3.18 -13.05 -8.90
N TYR A 69 2.84 -12.19 -9.86
CA TYR A 69 2.08 -12.59 -11.06
C TYR A 69 2.97 -13.05 -12.22
N GLY A 70 4.25 -12.67 -12.25
CA GLY A 70 5.17 -13.04 -13.31
C GLY A 70 4.66 -12.68 -14.71
N SER A 71 4.58 -13.67 -15.60
CA SER A 71 4.10 -13.48 -16.98
C SER A 71 2.64 -13.04 -17.08
N ASP A 72 1.83 -13.26 -16.04
CA ASP A 72 0.42 -12.90 -16.03
C ASP A 72 0.20 -11.42 -15.67
N TRP A 73 1.25 -10.72 -15.24
CA TRP A 73 1.16 -9.31 -14.84
C TRP A 73 0.48 -8.41 -15.90
N PRO A 74 0.78 -8.48 -17.22
CA PRO A 74 0.10 -7.64 -18.20
C PRO A 74 -1.41 -7.85 -18.26
N LEU A 75 -1.89 -9.09 -18.07
CA LEU A 75 -3.32 -9.40 -18.02
C LEU A 75 -3.94 -8.85 -16.73
N GLN A 76 -3.30 -9.08 -15.59
CA GLN A 76 -3.75 -8.61 -14.28
C GLN A 76 -3.75 -7.07 -14.21
N ALA A 77 -2.72 -6.41 -14.71
CA ALA A 77 -2.63 -4.95 -14.77
C ALA A 77 -3.76 -4.32 -15.59
N LYS A 78 -4.26 -5.02 -16.64
CA LYS A 78 -5.40 -4.56 -17.43
C LYS A 78 -6.71 -4.66 -16.63
N VAL A 79 -6.90 -5.74 -15.89
CA VAL A 79 -8.06 -5.94 -14.99
C VAL A 79 -8.03 -4.92 -13.86
N LYS A 80 -6.94 -4.87 -13.11
CA LYS A 80 -6.75 -3.97 -11.96
C LYS A 80 -6.91 -2.50 -12.36
N ARG A 81 -6.47 -2.08 -13.56
CA ARG A 81 -6.69 -0.71 -14.06
C ARG A 81 -8.17 -0.33 -14.16
N LYS A 82 -9.01 -1.27 -14.61
CA LYS A 82 -10.46 -1.05 -14.70
C LYS A 82 -11.08 -1.00 -13.32
N GLU A 83 -10.71 -1.92 -12.45
CA GLU A 83 -11.18 -1.96 -11.06
C GLU A 83 -10.84 -0.66 -10.33
N MET A 84 -9.57 -0.23 -10.42
CA MET A 84 -9.06 0.99 -9.79
C MET A 84 -9.72 2.28 -10.28
N SER A 85 -10.31 2.28 -11.49
CA SER A 85 -10.97 3.45 -12.09
C SER A 85 -12.50 3.40 -11.98
N SER A 86 -13.04 2.42 -11.26
CA SER A 86 -14.49 2.31 -11.02
C SER A 86 -15.01 3.51 -10.22
N THR A 87 -16.27 3.88 -10.45
CA THR A 87 -16.97 4.92 -9.67
C THR A 87 -17.09 4.55 -8.19
N ASP A 88 -17.14 3.25 -7.89
CA ASP A 88 -17.31 2.76 -6.53
C ASP A 88 -15.97 2.47 -5.84
N ALA A 89 -14.86 2.61 -6.57
CA ALA A 89 -13.52 2.47 -6.01
C ALA A 89 -13.26 3.60 -5.01
N ARG A 90 -12.80 3.25 -3.82
CA ARG A 90 -12.42 4.18 -2.77
C ARG A 90 -10.98 3.92 -2.37
N TYR A 91 -10.31 4.99 -1.96
CA TYR A 91 -8.90 4.98 -1.64
C TYR A 91 -8.66 5.62 -0.29
N ILE A 92 -7.81 4.98 0.50
CA ILE A 92 -7.11 5.63 1.62
C ILE A 92 -5.65 5.74 1.20
N PHE A 93 -5.10 6.94 1.22
CA PHE A 93 -3.68 7.18 0.97
C PHE A 93 -2.96 7.48 2.27
N VAL A 94 -1.74 6.95 2.40
CA VAL A 94 -0.81 7.26 3.49
C VAL A 94 0.29 8.14 2.92
N ARG A 95 0.50 9.31 3.51
CA ARG A 95 1.52 10.28 3.12
C ARG A 95 2.56 10.41 4.21
N GLU A 96 3.83 10.41 3.85
CA GLU A 96 4.92 10.72 4.77
C GLU A 96 5.09 12.23 4.88
N LEU A 97 4.92 12.78 6.10
CA LEU A 97 5.21 14.18 6.34
C LEU A 97 6.72 14.38 6.42
N ARG A 98 7.27 15.14 5.49
CA ARG A 98 8.66 15.59 5.57
C ARG A 98 8.72 16.78 6.53
N CYS A 99 9.26 16.54 7.73
CA CYS A 99 9.55 17.61 8.68
C CYS A 99 10.93 18.21 8.36
N GLY A 100 10.95 19.45 7.86
CA GLY A 100 12.14 20.22 7.46
C GLY A 100 11.99 20.70 6.00
N ASP A 101 11.81 21.98 5.67
CA ASP A 101 12.17 23.22 6.36
C ASP A 101 10.99 24.21 6.40
N ALA A 102 10.80 24.87 7.53
CA ALA A 102 10.22 26.21 7.52
C ALA A 102 11.25 27.13 6.84
N TYR A 103 10.79 27.97 5.90
CA TYR A 103 11.59 28.72 4.89
C TYR A 103 12.00 27.79 3.72
N GLU A 104 11.30 27.74 2.59
CA GLU A 104 11.04 28.80 1.62
C GLU A 104 9.67 28.56 0.95
N ALA A 105 8.75 29.50 1.12
CA ALA A 105 7.49 29.56 0.39
C ALA A 105 7.67 29.95 -1.10
N SER A 106 8.83 29.71 -1.72
CA SER A 106 9.16 30.19 -3.07
C SER A 106 9.55 29.10 -4.06
N THR A 107 9.61 27.82 -3.65
CA THR A 107 9.66 26.71 -4.61
C THR A 107 8.80 25.57 -4.11
N GLN A 108 7.51 25.87 -3.93
CA GLN A 108 6.49 24.90 -4.26
C GLN A 108 6.70 24.53 -5.72
N ARG A 109 7.64 23.62 -5.98
CA ARG A 109 7.54 22.75 -7.14
C ARG A 109 6.12 22.24 -7.01
N ILE A 110 5.26 22.69 -7.91
CA ILE A 110 3.95 22.14 -8.13
C ILE A 110 4.25 20.74 -8.67
N CYS A 111 4.74 19.86 -7.80
CA CYS A 111 4.71 18.44 -8.01
C CYS A 111 3.22 18.16 -7.93
N GLU A 112 2.64 17.88 -9.09
CA GLU A 112 1.22 17.61 -9.31
C GLU A 112 0.65 16.83 -8.11
N GLU A 113 -0.07 17.54 -7.24
CA GLU A 113 -0.84 16.99 -6.12
C GLU A 113 -0.07 16.12 -5.11
N GLY A 114 1.17 16.48 -4.74
CA GLY A 114 1.85 15.86 -3.58
C GLY A 114 1.97 14.33 -3.64
N CYS A 115 1.92 13.73 -4.85
CA CYS A 115 2.04 12.29 -5.07
C CYS A 115 3.36 11.74 -4.48
N ASP A 116 4.39 12.57 -4.46
CA ASP A 116 5.75 12.34 -3.98
C ASP A 116 5.80 11.96 -2.50
N GLN A 117 4.76 12.31 -1.74
CA GLN A 117 4.63 12.02 -0.31
C GLN A 117 3.85 10.74 -0.07
N ILE A 118 3.12 10.21 -1.06
CA ILE A 118 2.30 9.01 -0.91
C ILE A 118 3.21 7.79 -0.84
N VAL A 119 3.32 7.24 0.37
CA VAL A 119 4.09 6.05 0.70
C VAL A 119 3.25 4.77 0.71
N GLY A 120 1.92 4.90 0.59
CA GLY A 120 1.03 3.74 0.56
C GLY A 120 -0.40 4.07 0.20
N PHE A 121 -1.16 3.03 -0.16
CA PHE A 121 -2.60 3.13 -0.38
C PHE A 121 -3.34 1.84 -0.03
N VAL A 122 -4.64 2.00 0.27
CA VAL A 122 -5.64 0.94 0.31
C VAL A 122 -6.69 1.25 -0.74
N HIS A 123 -7.02 0.28 -1.59
CA HIS A 123 -8.15 0.35 -2.53
C HIS A 123 -9.24 -0.60 -2.05
N TYR A 124 -10.44 -0.08 -1.83
CA TYR A 124 -11.59 -0.83 -1.31
C TYR A 124 -12.89 -0.39 -1.97
N ARG A 125 -13.93 -1.22 -1.79
CA ARG A 125 -15.31 -0.92 -2.21
C ARG A 125 -16.27 -1.39 -1.13
N PHE A 126 -17.38 -0.68 -0.97
CA PHE A 126 -18.54 -1.21 -0.25
C PHE A 126 -19.33 -2.09 -1.22
N THR A 127 -19.61 -3.32 -0.83
CA THR A 127 -20.37 -4.28 -1.64
C THR A 127 -21.29 -5.11 -0.76
N LEU A 128 -22.17 -5.88 -1.38
CA LEU A 128 -22.94 -6.93 -0.71
C LEU A 128 -22.31 -8.28 -1.05
N GLU A 129 -22.00 -9.07 -0.03
CA GLU A 129 -21.59 -10.47 -0.16
C GLU A 129 -22.62 -11.32 0.59
N GLU A 130 -23.33 -12.19 -0.14
CA GLU A 130 -24.42 -13.00 0.42
C GLU A 130 -25.47 -12.16 1.18
N GLU A 131 -25.85 -11.00 0.62
CA GLU A 131 -26.77 -10.01 1.21
C GLU A 131 -26.23 -9.30 2.47
N ILE A 132 -24.97 -9.53 2.83
CA ILE A 132 -24.31 -8.87 3.96
C ILE A 132 -23.49 -7.68 3.42
N PRO A 133 -23.66 -6.45 3.96
CA PRO A 133 -22.83 -5.32 3.59
C PRO A 133 -21.40 -5.52 4.12
N VAL A 134 -20.45 -5.49 3.19
CA VAL A 134 -19.03 -5.68 3.49
C VAL A 134 -18.19 -4.56 2.89
N LEU A 135 -17.05 -4.30 3.54
CA LEU A 135 -15.95 -3.54 2.97
C LEU A 135 -14.98 -4.54 2.37
N ASN A 136 -14.93 -4.60 1.04
CA ASN A 136 -14.02 -5.50 0.33
C ASN A 136 -12.74 -4.73 -0.05
N VAL A 137 -11.60 -5.21 0.45
CA VAL A 137 -10.28 -4.62 0.18
C VAL A 137 -9.63 -5.36 -0.99
N TYR A 138 -9.40 -4.64 -2.07
CA TYR A 138 -8.83 -5.18 -3.30
C TYR A 138 -7.30 -5.10 -3.30
N GLU A 139 -6.75 -4.01 -2.78
CA GLU A 139 -5.30 -3.80 -2.73
C GLU A 139 -4.90 -3.11 -1.43
N ILE A 140 -3.78 -3.56 -0.86
CA ILE A 140 -3.05 -2.85 0.20
C ILE A 140 -1.60 -2.81 -0.26
N GLN A 141 -1.08 -1.61 -0.48
CA GLN A 141 0.25 -1.42 -1.03
C GLN A 141 1.01 -0.37 -0.23
N LEU A 142 2.23 -0.72 0.16
CA LEU A 142 3.13 0.17 0.90
C LEU A 142 4.49 0.20 0.20
N GLU A 143 5.19 1.32 0.26
CA GLU A 143 6.60 1.38 -0.08
C GLU A 143 7.44 0.58 0.90
N SER A 144 8.48 -0.07 0.39
CA SER A 144 9.35 -0.96 1.18
C SER A 144 9.93 -0.31 2.43
N GLN A 145 10.19 0.99 2.41
CA GLN A 145 10.79 1.74 3.52
C GLN A 145 9.86 1.92 4.74
N ILE A 146 8.55 1.74 4.57
CA ILE A 146 7.56 1.87 5.65
C ILE A 146 6.91 0.54 6.06
N GLN A 147 7.27 -0.57 5.42
CA GLN A 147 6.74 -1.90 5.76
C GLN A 147 7.30 -2.40 7.10
N GLY A 148 6.54 -3.27 7.78
CA GLY A 148 6.95 -3.88 9.05
C GLY A 148 6.88 -2.95 10.26
N LYS A 149 6.19 -1.81 10.14
CA LYS A 149 6.06 -0.80 11.20
C LYS A 149 4.71 -0.80 11.94
N GLY A 150 3.84 -1.77 11.65
CA GLY A 150 2.43 -1.77 12.10
C GLY A 150 1.57 -0.84 11.27
#